data_AF-A0A8S3JW65-F1
#
_entry.id   AF-A0A8S3JW65-F1
#
_cell.length_a   1.000
_cell.length_b   1.000
_cell.length_c   1.000
_cell.angle_alpha   90.00
_cell.angle_beta   90.00
_cell.angle_gamma   90.00
#
_symmetry.space_group_name_H-M   'P 1'
#
loop_
_entity.id
_entity.type
_entity.pdbx_description
1 polymer ?
#
loop_
_entity_poly.entity_id
_entity_poly.type
_entity_poly.pdbx_seq_one_letter_code
_entity_poly.pdbx_strand_id
1 'polypeptide(L)'
;MASLIGDFVLTLREKSLLPCIVFTDSRSLCEELAESVAQYFEELEAKLRQTKYKNQIEALERRLVQIDKSQKSSKAKKAVKTASKRKAGDDDEEKGNDKPGELQMMEEEDKSQLRLSGYEQDLLNGILEEGTLANRRTCDRDLVDRLMERATSGSPRLARYIKRGVAYHHAQLNGKSRLAVEGLFRNRYVQIIFS
;
A
#
# COMPACT_ATOMS: atom_id res chain seq x y z
N MET A 1 14.17 -6.85 -23.87
CA MET A 1 13.10 -5.85 -24.04
C MET A 1 12.73 -5.17 -22.72
N ALA A 2 12.56 -5.90 -21.61
CA ALA A 2 12.19 -5.33 -20.32
C ALA A 2 13.12 -4.20 -19.80
N SER A 3 14.43 -4.29 -20.03
CA SER A 3 15.37 -3.21 -19.62
C SER A 3 15.14 -1.91 -20.38
N LEU A 4 14.99 -1.96 -21.70
CA LEU A 4 14.83 -0.77 -22.54
C LEU A 4 13.54 -0.01 -22.23
N ILE A 5 12.43 -0.72 -22.03
CA ILE A 5 11.16 -0.08 -21.68
C ILE A 5 11.17 0.45 -20.24
N GLY A 6 11.86 -0.22 -19.32
CA GLY A 6 12.08 0.28 -17.96
C GLY A 6 12.83 1.60 -17.95
N ASP A 7 13.95 1.70 -18.67
CA ASP A 7 14.77 2.91 -18.77
C ASP A 7 14.00 4.07 -19.43
N PHE A 8 13.19 3.77 -20.46
CA PHE A 8 12.29 4.75 -21.07
C PHE A 8 11.30 5.32 -20.05
N VAL A 9 10.64 4.45 -19.29
CA VAL A 9 9.65 4.84 -18.27
C VAL A 9 10.28 5.66 -17.14
N LEU A 10 11.48 5.30 -16.69
CA LEU A 10 12.23 6.08 -15.71
C LEU A 10 12.59 7.47 -16.25
N THR A 11 13.03 7.55 -17.51
CA THR A 11 13.33 8.83 -18.17
C THR A 11 12.08 9.72 -18.22
N LEU A 12 10.90 9.16 -18.50
CA LEU A 12 9.64 9.93 -18.48
C LEU A 12 9.31 10.46 -17.08
N ARG A 13 9.52 9.64 -16.05
CA ARG A 13 9.32 10.03 -14.65
C ARG A 13 10.25 11.17 -14.26
N GLU A 14 11.54 11.05 -14.56
CA GLU A 14 12.56 12.07 -14.25
C GLU A 14 12.27 13.41 -14.94
N LYS A 15 11.82 13.36 -16.19
CA LYS A 15 11.44 14.56 -16.96
C LYS A 15 10.05 15.10 -16.61
N SER A 16 9.36 14.52 -15.63
CA SER A 16 7.99 14.91 -15.24
C SER A 16 6.99 14.86 -16.41
N LEU A 17 7.15 13.90 -17.33
CA LEU A 17 6.29 13.71 -18.52
C LEU A 17 5.12 12.75 -18.28
N LEU A 18 4.90 12.34 -17.03
CA LEU A 18 3.79 11.49 -16.62
C LEU A 18 2.60 12.33 -16.12
N PRO A 19 1.34 11.91 -16.36
CA PRO A 19 0.94 10.65 -17.00
C PRO A 19 0.99 10.72 -18.54
N CYS A 20 1.24 9.59 -19.21
CA CYS A 20 1.32 9.51 -20.67
C CYS A 20 0.58 8.29 -21.26
N ILE A 21 0.23 8.38 -22.55
CA ILE A 21 -0.35 7.29 -23.33
C ILE A 21 0.63 6.92 -24.45
N VAL A 22 0.92 5.64 -24.59
CA VAL A 22 1.77 5.08 -25.64
C VAL A 22 0.89 4.32 -26.62
N PHE A 23 0.82 4.79 -27.85
CA PHE A 23 0.00 4.18 -28.89
C PHE A 23 0.74 3.10 -29.66
N THR A 24 0.07 1.98 -29.93
CA THR A 24 0.56 0.89 -30.78
C THR A 24 -0.59 0.24 -31.54
N ASP A 25 -0.35 -0.15 -32.79
CA ASP A 25 -1.36 -0.82 -33.61
C ASP A 25 -1.56 -2.30 -33.23
N SER A 26 -0.62 -2.87 -32.46
CA SER A 26 -0.67 -4.27 -32.01
C SER A 26 -1.23 -4.40 -30.60
N ARG A 27 -2.37 -5.07 -30.49
CA ARG A 27 -3.06 -5.34 -29.21
C ARG A 27 -2.21 -6.18 -28.26
N SER A 28 -1.59 -7.24 -28.77
CA SER A 28 -0.70 -8.11 -28.00
C SER A 28 0.49 -7.32 -27.47
N LEU A 29 1.00 -6.37 -28.26
CA LEU A 29 2.10 -5.51 -27.83
C LEU A 29 1.69 -4.57 -26.69
N CYS A 30 0.45 -4.08 -26.63
CA CYS A 30 -0.03 -3.29 -25.47
C CYS A 30 0.10 -4.09 -24.17
N GLU A 31 -0.36 -5.35 -24.19
CA GLU A 31 -0.32 -6.23 -23.02
C GLU A 31 1.12 -6.58 -22.65
N GLU A 32 1.96 -6.94 -23.63
CA GLU A 32 3.38 -7.28 -23.43
C GLU A 32 4.19 -6.10 -22.88
N LEU A 33 3.94 -4.88 -23.34
CA LEU A 33 4.59 -3.67 -22.84
C LEU A 33 4.15 -3.37 -21.41
N ALA A 34 2.85 -3.44 -21.13
CA ALA A 34 2.33 -3.26 -19.77
C ALA A 34 2.92 -4.29 -18.79
N GLU A 35 2.99 -5.56 -19.23
CA GLU A 35 3.63 -6.64 -18.48
C GLU A 35 5.11 -6.37 -18.24
N SER A 36 5.85 -6.00 -19.29
CA SER A 36 7.29 -5.75 -19.21
C SER A 36 7.62 -4.64 -18.21
N VAL A 37 6.84 -3.54 -18.21
CA VAL A 37 7.04 -2.44 -17.24
C VAL A 37 6.68 -2.87 -15.83
N ALA A 38 5.56 -3.59 -15.65
CA ALA A 38 5.17 -4.08 -14.32
C ALA A 38 6.20 -5.05 -13.74
N GLN A 39 6.72 -5.96 -14.57
CA GLN A 39 7.79 -6.89 -14.18
C GLN A 39 9.08 -6.15 -13.82
N TYR A 40 9.46 -5.14 -14.61
CA TYR A 40 10.65 -4.33 -14.30
C TYR A 40 10.57 -3.71 -12.90
N PHE A 41 9.43 -3.12 -12.53
CA PHE A 41 9.25 -2.53 -11.21
C PHE A 41 9.20 -3.57 -10.08
N GLU A 42 8.65 -4.76 -10.33
CA GLU A 42 8.68 -5.87 -9.37
C GLU A 42 10.10 -6.38 -9.12
N GLU A 43 10.90 -6.54 -10.18
CA GLU A 43 12.30 -6.93 -10.07
C GLU A 43 13.15 -5.84 -9.38
N LEU A 44 12.88 -4.57 -9.70
CA LEU A 44 13.52 -3.44 -9.03
C LEU A 44 13.18 -3.44 -7.53
N GLU A 45 11.90 -3.63 -7.19
CA GLU A 45 11.46 -3.72 -5.80
C GLU A 45 12.13 -4.89 -5.07
N ALA A 46 12.17 -6.06 -5.68
CA ALA A 46 12.81 -7.24 -5.11
C ALA A 46 14.30 -7.00 -4.83
N LYS A 47 15.02 -6.36 -5.78
CA LYS A 47 16.42 -5.95 -5.60
C LYS A 47 16.57 -4.95 -4.46
N LEU A 48 15.71 -3.94 -4.37
CA LEU A 48 15.76 -2.94 -3.30
C LEU A 48 15.51 -3.54 -1.91
N ARG A 49 14.57 -4.48 -1.80
CA ARG A 49 14.30 -5.23 -0.56
C ARG A 49 15.50 -6.05 -0.11
N GLN A 50 16.24 -6.65 -1.05
CA GLN A 50 17.43 -7.46 -0.75
C GLN A 50 18.72 -6.65 -0.52
N THR A 51 18.75 -5.38 -0.95
CA THR A 51 19.95 -4.53 -0.87
C THR A 51 19.72 -3.35 0.07
N LYS A 52 19.16 -2.25 -0.43
CA LYS A 52 18.95 -0.98 0.29
C LYS A 52 18.14 -1.16 1.57
N TYR A 53 17.07 -1.95 1.53
CA TYR A 53 16.10 -2.07 2.61
C TYR A 53 16.27 -3.31 3.49
N LYS A 54 17.23 -4.18 3.18
CA LYS A 54 17.40 -5.48 3.88
C LYS A 54 17.49 -5.33 5.40
N ASN A 55 18.43 -4.50 5.87
CA ASN A 55 18.65 -4.30 7.30
C ASN A 55 17.45 -3.64 7.99
N GLN A 56 16.73 -2.75 7.27
CA GLN A 56 15.54 -2.09 7.79
C GLN A 56 14.39 -3.08 7.92
N ILE A 57 14.17 -3.93 6.91
CA ILE A 57 13.16 -4.99 6.94
C ILE A 57 13.44 -5.95 8.10
N GLU A 58 14.68 -6.44 8.26
CA GLU A 58 15.05 -7.34 9.36
C GLU A 58 14.81 -6.69 10.74
N ALA A 59 15.10 -5.39 10.89
CA ALA A 59 14.82 -4.66 12.12
C ALA A 59 13.31 -4.52 12.39
N LEU A 60 12.52 -4.24 11.34
CA LEU A 60 11.07 -4.10 11.42
C LEU A 60 10.38 -5.43 11.73
N GLU A 61 10.85 -6.54 11.17
CA GLU A 61 10.35 -7.89 11.49
C GLU A 61 10.55 -8.22 12.98
N ARG A 62 11.74 -7.93 13.53
CA ARG A 62 12.01 -8.10 14.96
C ARG A 62 11.09 -7.24 15.81
N ARG A 63 10.88 -5.98 15.41
CA ARG A 63 9.98 -5.04 16.08
C ARG A 63 8.53 -5.54 16.02
N LEU A 64 8.07 -6.06 14.89
CA LEU A 64 6.72 -6.61 14.73
C LEU A 64 6.46 -7.77 15.69
N VAL A 65 7.44 -8.66 15.87
CA VAL A 65 7.36 -9.76 16.86
C VAL A 65 7.28 -9.23 18.30
N GLN A 66 8.03 -8.16 18.62
CA GLN A 66 7.97 -7.53 19.94
C GLN A 66 6.61 -6.87 20.21
N ILE A 67 6.06 -6.19 19.20
CA ILE A 67 4.72 -5.58 19.26
C ILE A 67 3.65 -6.66 19.47
N ASP A 68 3.71 -7.78 18.75
CA ASP A 68 2.74 -8.88 18.94
C ASP A 68 2.81 -9.50 20.35
N LYS A 69 4.03 -9.69 20.88
CA LYS A 69 4.24 -10.17 22.26
C LYS A 69 3.70 -9.21 23.30
N SER A 70 3.97 -7.91 23.17
CA SER A 70 3.50 -6.90 24.11
C SER A 70 1.97 -6.73 24.06
N GLN A 71 1.37 -6.79 22.86
CA GLN A 71 -0.08 -6.79 22.70
C GLN A 71 -0.77 -8.02 23.31
N LYS A 72 -0.18 -9.21 23.16
CA LYS A 72 -0.71 -10.44 23.81
C LYS A 72 -0.63 -10.35 25.32
N SER A 73 0.49 -9.86 25.85
CA SER A 73 0.68 -9.70 27.31
C SER A 73 -0.25 -8.64 27.92
N SER A 74 -0.53 -7.54 27.20
CA SER A 74 -1.43 -6.49 27.66
C SER A 74 -2.90 -6.90 27.59
N LYS A 75 -3.30 -7.68 26.57
CA LYS A 75 -4.63 -8.30 26.50
C LYS A 75 -4.85 -9.29 27.65
N ALA A 76 -3.84 -10.11 27.98
CA ALA A 76 -3.90 -11.02 29.13
C ALA A 76 -4.03 -10.26 30.46
N LYS A 77 -3.26 -9.18 30.65
CA LYS A 77 -3.36 -8.32 31.85
C LYS A 77 -4.71 -7.60 31.96
N LYS A 78 -5.30 -7.15 30.84
CA LYS A 78 -6.64 -6.54 30.82
C LYS A 78 -7.73 -7.54 31.18
N ALA A 79 -7.66 -8.77 30.66
CA ALA A 79 -8.62 -9.83 30.98
C ALA A 79 -8.63 -10.18 32.48
N VAL A 80 -7.44 -10.26 33.10
CA VAL A 80 -7.32 -10.49 34.56
C VAL A 80 -7.88 -9.33 35.35
N LYS A 81 -7.56 -8.07 35.02
CA LYS A 81 -8.11 -6.88 35.72
C LYS A 81 -9.64 -6.79 35.62
N THR A 82 -10.24 -7.15 34.48
CA THR A 82 -11.71 -7.18 34.33
C THR A 82 -12.37 -8.32 35.10
N ALA A 83 -11.69 -9.45 35.27
CA ALA A 83 -12.17 -10.55 36.11
C ALA A 83 -12.07 -10.22 37.61
N SER A 84 -11.04 -9.49 38.03
CA SER A 84 -10.88 -8.99 39.40
C SER A 84 -11.90 -7.90 39.76
N LYS A 85 -12.21 -6.99 38.84
CA LYS A 85 -13.19 -5.91 39.05
C LYS A 85 -14.67 -6.38 39.06
N ARG A 86 -14.95 -7.58 38.54
CA ARG A 86 -16.26 -8.24 38.67
C ARG A 86 -16.42 -9.03 39.97
N LYS A 87 -15.35 -9.20 40.76
CA LYS A 87 -15.37 -9.89 42.06
C LYS A 87 -15.29 -8.95 43.26
N ALA A 88 -15.07 -7.66 43.05
CA ALA A 88 -14.99 -6.65 44.10
C ALA A 88 -15.83 -5.44 43.67
N GLY A 89 -17.04 -5.31 44.20
CA GLY A 89 -17.93 -4.19 43.89
C GLY A 89 -19.42 -4.46 44.15
N ASP A 90 -19.73 -5.01 45.32
CA ASP A 90 -20.82 -4.49 46.17
C ASP A 90 -20.10 -3.81 47.35
N ASP A 91 -20.59 -2.66 47.78
CA ASP A 91 -20.02 -1.68 48.74
C ASP A 91 -18.93 -0.68 48.27
N ASP A 92 -19.46 0.52 48.00
CA ASP A 92 -19.20 1.81 48.67
C ASP A 92 -18.06 2.76 48.24
N GLU A 93 -18.42 4.04 48.34
CA GLU A 93 -17.78 5.27 47.88
C GLU A 93 -16.37 5.51 48.48
N GLU A 94 -15.43 6.07 47.70
CA GLU A 94 -14.80 7.36 48.03
C GLU A 94 -13.77 7.85 46.99
N LYS A 95 -13.54 9.16 47.07
CA LYS A 95 -12.85 10.11 46.19
C LYS A 95 -11.40 9.75 45.84
N GLY A 96 -11.01 10.03 44.59
CA GLY A 96 -9.63 10.15 44.15
C GLY A 96 -9.51 11.13 42.98
N ASN A 97 -9.03 12.34 43.28
CA ASN A 97 -8.85 13.45 42.37
C ASN A 97 -7.54 13.29 41.58
N ASP A 98 -7.56 12.59 40.45
CA ASP A 98 -6.40 12.45 39.58
C ASP A 98 -6.61 13.19 38.24
N LYS A 99 -5.69 14.12 37.97
CA LYS A 99 -5.67 15.01 36.80
C LYS A 99 -5.76 14.19 35.49
N PRO A 100 -6.80 14.38 34.64
CA PRO A 100 -7.02 13.52 33.48
C PRO A 100 -6.01 13.68 32.32
N GLY A 101 -5.21 14.75 32.32
CA GLY A 101 -4.44 15.18 31.14
C GLY A 101 -3.09 14.49 30.92
N GLU A 102 -2.32 14.19 31.97
CA GLU A 102 -0.95 13.64 31.82
C GLU A 102 -0.94 12.13 31.57
N LEU A 103 -1.89 11.39 32.15
CA LEU A 103 -2.04 9.94 31.93
C LEU A 103 -2.51 9.62 30.51
N GLN A 104 -3.37 10.46 29.91
CA GLN A 104 -3.83 10.26 28.53
C GLN A 104 -2.71 10.45 27.51
N MET A 105 -1.82 11.43 27.70
CA MET A 105 -0.70 11.65 26.76
C MET A 105 0.35 10.54 26.81
N MET A 106 0.70 10.04 28.01
CA MET A 106 1.59 8.87 28.13
C MET A 106 0.98 7.60 27.51
N GLU A 107 -0.33 7.38 27.67
CA GLU A 107 -1.01 6.23 27.06
C GLU A 107 -1.10 6.31 25.52
N GLU A 108 -1.13 7.50 24.93
CA GLU A 108 -1.12 7.68 23.48
C GLU A 108 0.28 7.54 22.88
N GLU A 109 1.31 8.07 23.54
CA GLU A 109 2.71 7.86 23.15
C GLU A 109 3.08 6.37 23.17
N ASP A 110 2.65 5.62 24.19
CA ASP A 110 2.91 4.18 24.31
C ASP A 110 2.17 3.36 23.21
N LYS A 111 0.96 3.80 22.81
CA LYS A 111 0.21 3.20 21.69
C LYS A 111 0.86 3.44 20.32
N SER A 112 1.53 4.58 20.14
CA SER A 112 2.25 4.88 18.89
C SER A 112 3.43 3.92 18.65
N GLN A 113 4.10 3.48 19.72
CA GLN A 113 5.18 2.49 19.63
C GLN A 113 4.68 1.07 19.34
N LEU A 114 3.40 0.80 19.64
CA LEU A 114 2.70 -0.47 19.45
C LEU A 114 2.14 -0.68 18.03
N ARG A 115 2.40 0.22 17.08
CA ARG A 115 1.96 0.09 15.69
C ARG A 115 3.08 0.52 14.73
N LEU A 116 3.16 -0.16 13.59
CA LEU A 116 4.03 0.25 12.49
C LEU A 116 3.40 1.43 11.75
N SER A 117 4.20 2.42 11.39
CA SER A 117 3.81 3.50 10.48
C SER A 117 3.45 2.97 9.10
N GLY A 118 2.75 3.76 8.28
CA GLY A 118 2.40 3.36 6.91
C GLY A 118 3.63 3.06 6.04
N TYR A 119 4.72 3.81 6.22
CA TYR A 119 5.98 3.56 5.53
C TYR A 119 6.62 2.23 5.95
N GLU A 120 6.63 1.92 7.25
CA GLU A 120 7.15 0.64 7.76
C GLU A 120 6.29 -0.55 7.32
N GLN A 121 4.97 -0.38 7.23
CA GLN A 121 4.08 -1.39 6.67
C GLN A 121 4.35 -1.64 5.19
N ASP A 122 4.57 -0.58 4.40
CA ASP A 122 4.92 -0.71 2.98
C ASP A 122 6.29 -1.38 2.79
N LEU A 123 7.28 -1.04 3.63
CA LEU A 123 8.58 -1.71 3.66
C LEU A 123 8.49 -3.21 3.93
N LEU A 124 7.60 -3.65 4.81
CA LEU A 124 7.43 -5.07 5.09
C LEU A 124 6.64 -5.79 3.98
N ASN A 125 5.42 -5.32 3.70
CA ASN A 125 4.44 -6.10 2.92
C ASN A 125 3.73 -5.31 1.81
N GLY A 126 3.96 -3.99 1.72
CA GLY A 126 3.32 -3.16 0.71
C GLY A 126 4.16 -2.98 -0.56
N ILE A 127 3.80 -1.97 -1.35
CA ILE A 127 4.51 -1.62 -2.59
C ILE A 127 5.43 -0.43 -2.28
N LEU A 128 6.73 -0.61 -2.50
CA LEU A 128 7.70 0.47 -2.37
C LEU A 128 7.43 1.59 -3.39
N GLU A 129 7.69 2.84 -3.00
CA GLU A 129 7.47 4.01 -3.85
C GLU A 129 8.41 4.05 -5.08
N GLU A 130 9.58 3.42 -4.96
CA GLU A 130 10.47 3.20 -6.10
C GLU A 130 10.00 2.05 -7.01
N GLY A 131 9.21 1.12 -6.47
CA GLY A 131 8.66 -0.05 -7.16
C GLY A 131 7.31 0.19 -7.84
N THR A 132 6.89 1.44 -8.02
CA THR A 132 5.63 1.77 -8.68
C THR A 132 5.67 3.15 -9.29
N LEU A 133 4.89 3.36 -10.35
CA LEU A 133 4.53 4.69 -10.83
C LEU A 133 3.22 5.17 -10.21
N ALA A 134 2.44 4.30 -9.57
CA ALA A 134 1.11 4.64 -9.11
C ALA A 134 1.13 5.83 -8.16
N ASN A 135 0.36 6.87 -8.47
CA ASN A 135 0.25 8.01 -7.58
C ASN A 135 -0.70 7.67 -6.44
N ARG A 136 -0.14 7.31 -5.28
CA ARG A 136 -0.90 6.94 -4.08
C ARG A 136 -1.15 8.14 -3.15
N ARG A 137 -0.57 9.31 -3.45
CA ARG A 137 -0.52 10.46 -2.53
C ARG A 137 -1.64 11.46 -2.78
N THR A 138 -1.94 11.78 -4.04
CA THR A 138 -2.88 12.86 -4.39
C THR A 138 -4.26 12.38 -4.82
N CYS A 139 -4.48 11.07 -4.90
CA CYS A 139 -5.73 10.50 -5.40
C CYS A 139 -6.72 10.22 -4.26
N ASP A 140 -8.01 10.42 -4.54
CA ASP A 140 -9.10 9.95 -3.67
C ASP A 140 -9.07 8.42 -3.60
N ARG A 141 -8.78 7.88 -2.41
CA ARG A 141 -8.63 6.44 -2.19
C ARG A 141 -9.93 5.69 -2.44
N ASP A 142 -11.06 6.19 -1.99
CA ASP A 142 -12.34 5.50 -2.13
C ASP A 142 -12.75 5.41 -3.61
N LEU A 143 -12.48 6.48 -4.37
CA LEU A 143 -12.69 6.47 -5.81
C LEU A 143 -11.74 5.49 -6.51
N VAL A 144 -10.45 5.53 -6.18
CA VAL A 144 -9.45 4.62 -6.75
C VAL A 144 -9.81 3.17 -6.47
N ASP A 145 -10.18 2.82 -5.24
CA ASP A 145 -10.50 1.45 -4.86
C ASP A 145 -11.72 0.92 -5.62
N ARG A 146 -12.77 1.75 -5.77
CA ARG A 146 -13.94 1.40 -6.61
C ARG A 146 -13.58 1.19 -8.09
N LEU A 147 -12.70 2.04 -8.62
CA LEU A 147 -12.25 1.92 -10.01
C LEU A 147 -11.32 0.72 -10.20
N MET A 148 -10.45 0.44 -9.23
CA MET A 148 -9.58 -0.74 -9.20
C MET A 148 -10.40 -2.02 -9.23
N GLU A 149 -11.38 -2.17 -8.35
CA GLU A 149 -12.27 -3.33 -8.31
C GLU A 149 -12.96 -3.54 -9.66
N ARG A 150 -13.49 -2.46 -10.25
CA ARG A 150 -14.14 -2.50 -11.57
C ARG A 150 -13.18 -2.83 -12.71
N ALA A 151 -11.96 -2.28 -12.71
CA ALA A 151 -10.96 -2.52 -13.74
C ALA A 151 -10.53 -4.00 -13.77
N THR A 152 -10.38 -4.57 -12.58
CA THR A 152 -9.79 -5.90 -12.35
C THR A 152 -10.80 -7.03 -12.35
N SER A 153 -12.10 -6.71 -12.38
CA SER A 153 -13.21 -7.66 -12.50
C SER A 153 -13.07 -8.48 -13.78
N GLY A 154 -12.39 -9.63 -13.69
CA GLY A 154 -12.14 -10.56 -14.81
C GLY A 154 -10.71 -10.55 -15.38
N SER A 155 -9.77 -9.75 -14.84
CA SER A 155 -8.35 -9.81 -15.25
C SER A 155 -7.40 -9.60 -14.08
N PRO A 156 -6.89 -10.69 -13.47
CA PRO A 156 -5.87 -10.63 -12.42
C PRO A 156 -4.56 -9.98 -12.88
N ARG A 157 -4.22 -10.13 -14.18
CA ARG A 157 -3.03 -9.51 -14.78
C ARG A 157 -3.14 -7.99 -14.77
N LEU A 158 -4.29 -7.46 -15.18
CA LEU A 158 -4.53 -6.02 -15.17
C LEU A 158 -4.47 -5.46 -13.73
N ALA A 159 -4.92 -6.23 -12.73
CA ALA A 159 -4.78 -5.85 -11.32
C ALA A 159 -3.32 -5.67 -10.88
N ARG A 160 -2.45 -6.61 -11.29
CA ARG A 160 -1.02 -6.55 -11.03
C ARG A 160 -0.39 -5.31 -11.67
N TYR A 161 -0.73 -5.01 -12.92
CA TYR A 161 -0.14 -3.87 -13.64
C TYR A 161 -0.60 -2.54 -13.04
N ILE A 162 -1.90 -2.39 -12.75
CA ILE A 162 -2.44 -1.14 -12.23
C ILE A 162 -1.84 -0.79 -10.87
N LYS A 163 -1.59 -1.78 -10.00
CA LYS A 163 -0.86 -1.57 -8.73
C LYS A 163 0.55 -0.97 -8.93
N ARG A 164 1.16 -1.21 -10.09
CA ARG A 164 2.45 -0.64 -10.52
C ARG A 164 2.32 0.71 -11.22
N GLY A 165 1.09 1.24 -11.35
CA GLY A 165 0.80 2.50 -12.02
C GLY A 165 0.78 2.41 -13.54
N VAL A 166 0.60 1.20 -14.09
CA VAL A 166 0.63 0.90 -15.52
C VAL A 166 -0.63 0.15 -15.93
N ALA A 167 -1.17 0.44 -17.10
CA ALA A 167 -2.30 -0.30 -17.64
C ALA A 167 -2.19 -0.42 -19.17
N TYR A 168 -3.08 -1.22 -19.75
CA TYR A 168 -3.33 -1.23 -21.19
C TYR A 168 -4.80 -0.94 -21.47
N HIS A 169 -5.08 -0.40 -22.65
CA HIS A 169 -6.42 -0.04 -23.08
C HIS A 169 -6.60 -0.36 -24.57
N HIS A 170 -7.33 -1.42 -24.90
CA HIS A 170 -7.66 -1.77 -26.29
C HIS A 170 -9.07 -2.37 -26.39
N ALA A 171 -9.61 -2.47 -27.61
CA ALA A 171 -11.00 -2.83 -27.86
C ALA A 171 -11.45 -4.19 -27.27
N GLN A 172 -10.54 -5.16 -27.13
CA GLN A 172 -10.83 -6.48 -26.52
C GLN A 172 -10.98 -6.44 -24.99
N LEU A 173 -10.53 -5.38 -24.32
CA LEU A 173 -10.80 -5.21 -22.90
C LEU A 173 -12.30 -4.90 -22.72
N ASN A 174 -12.92 -5.57 -21.74
CA ASN A 174 -14.36 -5.39 -21.49
C ASN A 174 -14.68 -3.91 -21.21
N GLY A 175 -15.89 -3.47 -21.58
CA GLY A 175 -16.24 -2.04 -21.52
C GLY A 175 -16.14 -1.43 -20.11
N LYS A 176 -16.45 -2.21 -19.07
CA LYS A 176 -16.34 -1.76 -17.67
C LYS A 176 -14.88 -1.54 -17.27
N SER A 177 -13.99 -2.45 -17.65
CA SER A 177 -12.57 -2.36 -17.40
C SER A 177 -11.93 -1.22 -18.17
N ARG A 178 -12.32 -0.99 -19.43
CA ARG A 178 -11.87 0.17 -20.22
C ARG A 178 -12.22 1.50 -19.53
N LEU A 179 -13.49 1.69 -19.17
CA LEU A 179 -13.95 2.89 -18.47
C LEU A 179 -13.24 3.07 -17.12
N ALA A 180 -12.96 1.98 -16.42
CA ALA A 180 -12.25 2.03 -15.15
C ALA A 180 -10.77 2.40 -15.31
N VAL A 181 -10.07 1.84 -16.31
CA VAL A 181 -8.68 2.21 -16.65
C VAL A 181 -8.59 3.67 -17.05
N GLU A 182 -9.51 4.17 -17.90
CA GLU A 182 -9.59 5.58 -18.23
C GLU A 182 -9.81 6.45 -16.99
N GLY A 183 -10.72 6.04 -16.10
CA GLY A 183 -10.97 6.71 -14.83
C GLY A 183 -9.72 6.79 -13.96
N LEU A 184 -8.99 5.69 -13.80
CA LEU A 184 -7.75 5.63 -13.02
C LEU A 184 -6.66 6.54 -13.59
N PHE A 185 -6.56 6.64 -14.92
CA PHE A 185 -5.61 7.52 -15.58
C PHE A 185 -5.98 9.01 -15.46
N ARG A 186 -7.26 9.36 -15.64
CA ARG A 186 -7.75 10.73 -15.47
C ARG A 186 -7.56 11.24 -14.03
N ASN A 187 -7.72 10.35 -13.05
CA ASN A 187 -7.44 10.64 -11.65
C ASN A 187 -5.94 10.62 -11.30
N ARG A 188 -5.07 10.48 -12.31
CA ARG A 188 -3.61 10.37 -12.16
C ARG A 188 -3.16 9.25 -11.23
N TYR A 189 -3.94 8.19 -11.01
CA TYR A 189 -3.46 7.02 -10.28
C TYR A 189 -2.53 6.20 -11.19
N VAL A 190 -3.04 5.76 -12.34
CA VAL A 190 -2.24 5.15 -13.42
C VAL A 190 -1.48 6.25 -14.14
N GLN A 191 -0.17 6.06 -14.30
CA GLN A 191 0.70 7.03 -14.98
C GLN A 191 0.94 6.68 -16.45
N ILE A 192 0.85 5.41 -16.82
CA ILE A 192 1.12 4.98 -18.20
C ILE A 192 0.01 4.05 -18.68
N ILE A 193 -0.53 4.36 -19.86
CA ILE A 193 -1.43 3.47 -20.61
C ILE A 193 -0.77 3.08 -21.94
N PHE A 194 -0.74 1.79 -22.25
CA PHE A 194 -0.47 1.29 -23.59
C PHE A 194 -1.80 1.06 -24.34
N SER A 195 -2.01 1.78 -25.45
CA SER A 195 -3.29 1.79 -26.18
C SER A 195 -3.18 1.45 -27.65
#